data_AF-A0A0F9H2V0-F1
#
_entry.id   AF-A0A0F9H2V0-F1
#
_cell.length_a   1.000
_cell.length_b   1.000
_cell.length_c   1.000
_cell.angle_alpha   90.00
_cell.angle_beta   90.00
_cell.angle_gamma   90.00
#
_symmetry.space_group_name_H-M   'P 1'
#
loop_
_entity.id
_entity.type
_entity.pdbx_description
1 polymer ?
#
loop_
_entity_poly.entity_id
_entity_poly.type
_entity_poly.pdbx_seq_one_letter_code
_entity_poly.pdbx_strand_id
1 'polypeptide(L)'
;MPLINRPAGTVGEAYAIEELRVEDREQARDLAREEAIERAIEGNVATNRSALTVHNIRPDADLNFGAVAYEQWLTGALVAAAINTPVNDVLLDVKKTLVIYGGFINEPNPSAGEILFRQNAGGSLPLLFVNVQPIRSNLVNKWIMSEMVAYDPQDIMNIQFMPTITDAAGQVMGFLGWVAEPKGRPFLGPSL
;
A
#
# COMPACT_ATOMS: atom_id res chain seq x y z
N MET A 1 -14.04 14.65 2.41
CA MET A 1 -13.00 15.46 3.09
C MET A 1 -12.21 16.13 1.99
N PRO A 2 -11.87 17.43 2.08
CA PRO A 2 -11.10 18.09 1.04
C PRO A 2 -9.67 17.52 1.00
N LEU A 3 -9.09 17.47 -0.21
CA LEU A 3 -7.68 17.16 -0.47
C LEU A 3 -6.80 18.01 0.45
N ILE A 4 -6.28 17.40 1.52
CA ILE A 4 -5.36 18.07 2.41
C ILE A 4 -4.01 18.05 1.70
N ASN A 5 -3.60 19.20 1.18
CA ASN A 5 -2.23 19.47 0.81
C ASN A 5 -1.39 19.36 2.11
N ARG A 6 -0.79 18.19 2.37
CA ARG A 6 -0.19 17.89 3.68
C ARG A 6 1.27 18.31 3.76
N PRO A 7 1.70 18.86 4.91
CA PRO A 7 3.12 19.05 5.18
C PRO A 7 3.81 17.68 5.22
N ALA A 8 5.00 17.59 4.65
CA ALA A 8 5.82 16.40 4.76
C ALA A 8 6.13 16.02 6.22
N GLY A 9 6.18 14.72 6.51
CA GLY A 9 6.62 14.20 7.81
C GLY A 9 5.53 13.94 8.84
N THR A 10 4.29 13.68 8.42
CA THR A 10 3.22 13.31 9.35
C THR A 10 3.47 11.94 10.00
N VAL A 11 3.25 11.87 11.31
CA VAL A 11 3.21 10.62 12.07
C VAL A 11 1.77 10.13 12.09
N GLY A 12 1.52 8.99 11.47
CA GLY A 12 0.26 8.28 11.48
C GLY A 12 0.23 7.16 12.53
N GLU A 13 -0.94 6.96 13.12
CA GLU A 13 -1.26 5.79 13.94
C GLU A 13 -1.84 4.66 13.08
N ALA A 14 -1.56 3.42 13.48
CA ALA A 14 -2.23 2.23 12.98
C ALA A 14 -3.24 1.76 14.04
N TYR A 15 -4.50 1.61 13.63
CA TYR A 15 -5.58 1.09 14.46
C TYR A 15 -5.84 -0.38 14.12
N ALA A 16 -5.92 -1.23 15.13
CA ALA A 16 -6.31 -2.62 14.95
C ALA A 16 -7.74 -2.67 14.39
N ILE A 17 -7.96 -3.48 13.35
CA ILE A 17 -9.27 -3.52 12.71
C ILE A 17 -10.36 -3.89 13.72
N GLU A 18 -10.05 -4.78 14.67
CA GLU A 18 -10.98 -5.29 15.68
C GLU A 18 -11.47 -4.23 16.68
N GLU A 19 -10.68 -3.17 16.89
CA GLU A 19 -11.00 -2.05 17.78
C GLU A 19 -11.94 -1.02 17.12
N LEU A 20 -12.04 -1.05 15.78
CA LEU A 20 -12.87 -0.14 15.00
C LEU A 20 -14.29 -0.68 14.81
N ARG A 21 -15.27 0.21 14.70
CA ARG A 21 -16.63 -0.19 14.31
C ARG A 21 -16.66 -0.62 12.86
N VAL A 22 -17.67 -1.42 12.48
CA VAL A 22 -17.81 -1.89 11.09
C VAL A 22 -17.96 -0.70 10.14
N GLU A 23 -18.73 0.31 10.55
CA GLU A 23 -18.97 1.53 9.78
C GLU A 23 -17.68 2.31 9.54
N ASP A 24 -16.80 2.42 10.54
CA ASP A 24 -15.52 3.13 10.41
C ASP A 24 -14.58 2.42 9.42
N ARG A 25 -14.59 1.07 9.43
CA ARG A 25 -13.79 0.25 8.49
C ARG A 25 -14.28 0.42 7.05
N GLU A 26 -15.59 0.39 6.85
CA GLU A 26 -16.22 0.60 5.55
C GLU A 26 -15.97 2.01 5.04
N GLN A 27 -16.12 3.01 5.91
CA GLN A 27 -15.86 4.41 5.58
C GLN A 27 -14.40 4.63 5.17
N ALA A 28 -13.42 4.08 5.89
CA ALA A 28 -12.01 4.20 5.52
C ALA A 28 -11.73 3.59 4.14
N ARG A 29 -12.31 2.42 3.86
CA ARG A 29 -12.19 1.74 2.56
C ARG A 29 -12.81 2.54 1.42
N ASP A 30 -13.99 3.10 1.64
CA ASP A 30 -14.71 3.88 0.62
C ASP A 30 -14.03 5.23 0.38
N LEU A 31 -13.57 5.91 1.44
CA LEU A 31 -12.77 7.13 1.30
C LEU A 31 -11.49 6.89 0.50
N ALA A 32 -10.78 5.78 0.76
CA ALA A 32 -9.59 5.43 -0.01
C ALA A 32 -9.88 5.18 -1.49
N ARG A 33 -11.05 4.60 -1.77
CA ARG A 33 -11.50 4.34 -3.14
C ARG A 33 -11.83 5.64 -3.87
N GLU A 34 -12.57 6.52 -3.21
CA GLU A 34 -12.95 7.83 -3.75
C GLU A 34 -11.70 8.69 -4.01
N GLU A 35 -10.77 8.72 -3.06
CA GLU A 35 -9.48 9.42 -3.20
C GLU A 35 -8.68 8.91 -4.42
N ALA A 36 -8.61 7.59 -4.62
CA ALA A 36 -7.92 7.02 -5.78
C ALA A 36 -8.55 7.46 -7.11
N ILE A 37 -9.88 7.60 -7.14
CA ILE A 37 -10.62 8.04 -8.33
C ILE A 37 -10.42 9.53 -8.58
N GLU A 38 -10.55 10.35 -7.54
CA GLU A 38 -10.38 11.80 -7.64
C GLU A 38 -8.98 12.15 -8.12
N ARG A 39 -7.95 11.58 -7.51
CA ARG A 39 -6.56 11.76 -7.93
C ARG A 39 -6.28 11.27 -9.34
N ALA A 40 -6.86 10.16 -9.78
CA ALA A 40 -6.70 9.69 -11.15
C ALA A 40 -7.33 10.68 -12.17
N ILE A 41 -8.44 11.33 -11.82
CA ILE A 41 -9.06 12.35 -12.68
C ILE A 41 -8.21 13.63 -12.69
N GLU A 42 -7.78 14.10 -11.52
CA GLU A 42 -6.94 15.31 -11.38
C GLU A 42 -5.57 15.15 -12.04
N GLY A 43 -4.98 13.96 -11.92
CA GLY A 43 -3.72 13.56 -12.56
C GLY A 43 -3.84 13.28 -14.06
N ASN A 44 -5.01 13.51 -14.68
CA ASN A 44 -5.28 13.25 -16.10
C ASN A 44 -5.06 11.79 -16.55
N VAL A 45 -5.15 10.83 -15.63
CA VAL A 45 -5.13 9.39 -15.97
C VAL A 45 -6.39 9.04 -16.76
N ALA A 46 -7.52 9.61 -16.37
CA ALA A 46 -8.79 9.48 -17.06
C ALA A 46 -9.60 10.78 -17.01
N THR A 47 -10.52 10.94 -17.96
CA THR A 47 -11.35 12.15 -18.06
C THR A 47 -12.54 12.16 -17.09
N ASN A 48 -12.94 11.00 -16.58
CA ASN A 48 -14.06 10.85 -15.65
C ASN A 48 -14.03 9.47 -14.97
N ARG A 49 -14.87 9.29 -13.94
CA ARG A 49 -15.02 8.02 -13.21
C ARG A 49 -15.41 6.84 -14.10
N SER A 50 -16.24 7.04 -15.13
CA SER A 50 -16.72 5.92 -15.95
C SER A 50 -15.62 5.33 -16.83
N ALA A 51 -14.56 6.09 -17.11
CA ALA A 51 -13.35 5.67 -17.81
C ALA A 51 -12.29 4.99 -16.91
N LEU A 52 -12.55 4.78 -15.60
CA LEU A 52 -11.62 4.16 -14.66
C LEU A 52 -12.06 2.76 -14.21
N THR A 53 -11.11 1.83 -14.19
CA THR A 53 -11.17 0.59 -13.42
C THR A 53 -10.56 0.85 -12.06
N VAL A 54 -11.22 0.41 -10.99
CA VAL A 54 -10.70 0.51 -9.62
C VAL A 54 -10.71 -0.86 -8.99
N HIS A 55 -9.55 -1.30 -8.49
CA HIS A 55 -9.36 -2.63 -7.94
C HIS A 55 -8.38 -2.59 -6.76
N ASN A 56 -8.40 -3.64 -5.94
CA ASN A 56 -7.44 -3.78 -4.84
C ASN A 56 -6.01 -3.91 -5.40
N ILE A 57 -5.02 -3.50 -4.61
CA ILE A 57 -3.60 -3.64 -4.95
C ILE A 57 -3.27 -5.09 -5.31
N ARG A 58 -2.62 -5.28 -6.46
CA ARG A 58 -2.01 -6.54 -6.90
C ARG A 58 -0.49 -6.41 -6.76
N PRO A 59 0.16 -7.11 -5.82
CA PRO A 59 1.60 -6.95 -5.58
C PRO A 59 2.46 -7.04 -6.85
N ASP A 60 2.30 -8.09 -7.64
CA ASP A 60 3.14 -8.30 -8.83
C ASP A 60 2.87 -7.25 -9.93
N ALA A 61 1.59 -6.94 -10.16
CA ALA A 61 1.17 -6.11 -11.31
C ALA A 61 1.23 -4.61 -11.03
N ASP A 62 1.09 -4.19 -9.77
CA ASP A 62 0.98 -2.77 -9.39
C ASP A 62 2.21 -2.27 -8.64
N LEU A 63 2.88 -3.14 -7.89
CA LEU A 63 4.03 -2.79 -7.05
C LEU A 63 5.34 -3.42 -7.54
N ASN A 64 5.30 -4.18 -8.65
CA ASN A 64 6.46 -4.82 -9.27
C ASN A 64 7.33 -5.59 -8.25
N PHE A 65 6.70 -6.30 -7.32
CA PHE A 65 7.42 -7.25 -6.47
C PHE A 65 8.05 -8.30 -7.41
N GLY A 66 9.39 -8.34 -7.46
CA GLY A 66 10.10 -9.26 -8.36
C GLY A 66 9.72 -10.72 -8.09
N ALA A 67 9.79 -11.58 -9.11
CA ALA A 67 9.38 -12.99 -9.07
C ALA A 67 10.07 -13.89 -8.02
N VAL A 68 11.04 -13.36 -7.26
CA VAL A 68 11.63 -14.02 -6.07
C VAL A 68 10.79 -13.76 -4.81
N ALA A 69 9.65 -13.08 -4.93
CA ALA A 69 8.75 -12.67 -3.86
C ALA A 69 7.38 -13.37 -3.93
N TYR A 70 7.36 -14.71 -4.07
CA TYR A 70 6.11 -15.47 -4.17
C TYR A 70 5.96 -16.53 -3.07
N GLU A 71 5.02 -16.30 -2.14
CA GLU A 71 4.25 -17.36 -1.47
C GLU A 71 2.95 -16.82 -0.84
N GLN A 72 1.89 -16.96 -1.65
CA GLN A 72 0.53 -17.42 -1.34
C GLN A 72 -0.34 -16.67 -0.31
N TRP A 73 -1.50 -16.21 -0.79
CA TRP A 73 -2.73 -16.16 0.01
C TRP A 73 -3.75 -17.17 -0.49
N LEU A 74 -4.30 -17.89 0.49
CA LEU A 74 -5.45 -18.81 0.52
C LEU A 74 -5.20 -20.30 0.17
N THR A 75 -5.43 -21.10 1.23
CA THR A 75 -5.59 -22.56 1.35
C THR A 75 -4.36 -23.39 1.69
N GLY A 76 -4.39 -23.92 2.93
CA GLY A 76 -3.96 -25.28 3.25
C GLY A 76 -2.53 -25.66 2.93
N ALA A 77 -1.63 -25.33 3.87
CA ALA A 77 -0.29 -25.92 4.05
C ALA A 77 0.69 -25.77 2.89
N LEU A 78 1.81 -25.07 3.12
CA LEU A 78 3.16 -25.65 3.23
C LEU A 78 4.25 -24.58 3.11
N VAL A 79 5.32 -24.82 3.88
CA VAL A 79 6.74 -24.52 3.67
C VAL A 79 7.19 -23.05 3.74
N ALA A 80 8.26 -22.84 4.51
CA ALA A 80 8.98 -21.58 4.58
C ALA A 80 9.86 -21.41 3.34
N ALA A 81 9.45 -20.56 2.40
CA ALA A 81 10.34 -19.92 1.44
C ALA A 81 10.26 -18.39 1.59
N ALA A 82 11.44 -17.77 1.66
CA ALA A 82 11.68 -16.40 2.08
C ALA A 82 11.09 -15.35 1.12
N ILE A 83 10.62 -14.22 1.68
CA ILE A 83 10.46 -12.97 0.93
C ILE A 83 10.94 -11.79 1.78
N ASN A 84 12.09 -11.23 1.39
CA ASN A 84 12.71 -10.03 1.94
C ASN A 84 12.80 -8.95 0.86
N THR A 85 11.69 -8.37 0.41
CA THR A 85 11.79 -7.21 -0.49
C THR A 85 10.80 -6.13 -0.06
N PRO A 86 11.26 -5.06 0.60
CA PRO A 86 10.47 -3.84 0.73
C PRO A 86 10.17 -3.28 -0.67
N VAL A 87 9.05 -2.57 -0.84
CA VAL A 87 8.79 -1.82 -2.07
C VAL A 87 9.76 -0.65 -2.10
N ASN A 88 10.93 -0.83 -2.71
CA ASN A 88 11.95 0.22 -2.78
C ASN A 88 12.07 0.71 -4.22
N ASP A 89 11.92 2.03 -4.38
CA ASP A 89 12.16 2.77 -5.61
C ASP A 89 11.38 2.23 -6.82
N VAL A 90 10.13 1.85 -6.61
CA VAL A 90 9.24 1.36 -7.66
C VAL A 90 8.57 2.54 -8.35
N LEU A 91 8.85 2.72 -9.63
CA LEU A 91 8.15 3.69 -10.45
C LEU A 91 6.71 3.20 -10.73
N LEU A 92 5.72 3.95 -10.24
CA LEU A 92 4.33 3.68 -10.55
C LEU A 92 4.05 3.98 -12.03
N ASP A 93 3.30 3.10 -12.68
CA ASP A 93 2.93 3.26 -14.10
C ASP A 93 2.30 4.64 -14.33
N VAL A 94 2.61 5.26 -15.47
CA VAL A 94 2.11 6.58 -15.89
C VAL A 94 0.58 6.66 -15.98
N LYS A 95 -0.13 5.54 -15.89
CA LYS A 95 -1.59 5.43 -15.92
C LYS A 95 -2.19 4.88 -14.64
N LYS A 96 -1.45 4.84 -13.54
CA LYS A 96 -1.94 4.30 -12.27
C LYS A 96 -1.84 5.35 -11.18
N THR A 97 -2.90 5.42 -10.39
CA THR A 97 -2.89 6.07 -9.07
C THR A 97 -3.09 4.99 -8.03
N LEU A 98 -2.35 5.07 -6.92
CA LEU A 98 -2.41 4.12 -5.81
C LEU A 98 -2.75 4.85 -4.52
N VAL A 99 -3.69 4.32 -3.74
CA VAL A 99 -4.01 4.79 -2.39
C VAL A 99 -3.96 3.64 -1.41
N ILE A 100 -3.15 3.76 -0.37
CA ILE A 100 -2.99 2.80 0.72
C ILE A 100 -3.69 3.37 1.96
N TYR A 101 -4.55 2.59 2.60
CA TYR A 101 -5.29 3.00 3.81
C TYR A 101 -5.06 2.07 5.00
N GLY A 102 -4.33 0.98 4.84
CA GLY A 102 -3.99 0.09 5.93
C GLY A 102 -3.08 -1.04 5.47
N GLY A 103 -3.04 -2.09 6.26
CA GLY A 103 -2.24 -3.27 5.95
C GLY A 103 -2.64 -4.49 6.75
N PHE A 104 -1.90 -5.56 6.54
CA PHE A 104 -2.08 -6.81 7.22
C PHE A 104 -0.76 -7.56 7.37
N ILE A 105 -0.70 -8.39 8.40
CA ILE A 105 0.45 -9.21 8.76
C ILE A 105 -0.02 -10.66 8.69
N ASN A 106 0.64 -11.47 7.85
CA ASN A 106 0.29 -12.90 7.74
C ASN A 106 1.12 -13.80 8.67
N GLU A 107 2.12 -13.24 9.32
CA GLU A 107 3.04 -13.98 10.16
C GLU A 107 2.70 -13.87 11.65
N PRO A 108 2.93 -14.93 12.43
CA PRO A 108 2.69 -14.93 13.87
C PRO A 108 3.70 -14.05 14.64
N ASN A 109 4.89 -13.78 14.08
CA ASN A 109 5.94 -12.99 14.71
C ASN A 109 6.51 -11.92 13.76
N PRO A 110 5.71 -10.90 13.35
CA PRO A 110 6.25 -9.76 12.62
C PRO A 110 7.42 -9.14 13.40
N SER A 111 8.37 -8.51 12.74
CA SER A 111 9.55 -7.88 13.36
C SER A 111 9.64 -6.37 13.06
N ALA A 112 8.85 -5.86 12.11
CA ALA A 112 8.68 -4.44 11.82
C ALA A 112 7.98 -3.74 13.00
N GLY A 113 8.58 -2.68 13.52
CA GLY A 113 7.90 -1.78 14.45
C GLY A 113 7.25 -0.60 13.74
N GLU A 114 7.84 -0.18 12.61
CA GLU A 114 7.44 1.04 11.93
C GLU A 114 7.50 0.85 10.41
N ILE A 115 6.64 1.58 9.70
CA ILE A 115 6.57 1.61 8.24
C ILE A 115 6.69 3.06 7.78
N LEU A 116 7.59 3.30 6.85
CA LEU A 116 7.83 4.63 6.31
C LEU A 116 7.48 4.67 4.82
N PHE A 117 6.53 5.53 4.47
CA PHE A 117 6.12 5.79 3.09
C PHE A 117 6.79 7.07 2.59
N ARG A 118 7.36 7.02 1.38
CA ARG A 118 8.10 8.12 0.74
C ARG A 118 7.78 8.18 -0.74
N GLN A 119 7.80 9.40 -1.27
CA GLN A 119 7.69 9.71 -2.70
C GLN A 119 9.06 10.19 -3.22
N ASN A 120 9.36 9.87 -4.48
CA ASN A 120 10.58 10.22 -5.23
C ASN A 120 11.83 9.40 -4.87
N ALA A 121 12.65 9.14 -5.90
CA ALA A 121 13.96 8.52 -5.72
C ALA A 121 14.86 9.40 -4.86
N GLY A 122 15.51 8.81 -3.86
CA GLY A 122 16.43 9.53 -2.97
C GLY A 122 15.80 10.13 -1.71
N GLY A 123 14.49 9.97 -1.49
CA GLY A 123 13.89 10.02 -0.14
C GLY A 123 13.92 11.38 0.57
N SER A 124 13.71 12.49 -0.13
CA SER A 124 13.89 13.81 0.50
C SER A 124 12.88 14.10 1.63
N LEU A 125 11.64 13.56 1.58
CA LEU A 125 10.64 13.78 2.62
C LEU A 125 9.66 12.58 2.75
N PRO A 126 9.42 12.07 3.98
CA PRO A 126 8.42 11.03 4.19
C PRO A 126 7.00 11.57 4.04
N LEU A 127 6.17 10.80 3.31
CA LEU A 127 4.74 11.03 3.17
C LEU A 127 4.03 10.70 4.48
N LEU A 128 4.36 9.54 5.05
CA LEU A 128 3.75 9.06 6.29
C LEU A 128 4.72 8.12 7.00
N PHE A 129 4.82 8.30 8.30
CA PHE A 129 5.45 7.35 9.20
C PHE A 129 4.37 6.66 10.04
N VAL A 130 4.34 5.33 10.05
CA VAL A 130 3.31 4.56 10.75
C VAL A 130 3.95 3.65 11.79
N ASN A 131 3.51 3.79 13.04
CA ASN A 131 3.87 2.84 14.10
C ASN A 131 2.92 1.63 14.07
N VAL A 132 3.48 0.44 13.80
CA VAL A 132 2.74 -0.84 13.76
C VAL A 132 3.03 -1.74 14.96
N GLN A 133 3.87 -1.31 15.90
CA GLN A 133 4.18 -2.05 17.12
C GLN A 133 2.95 -2.38 17.99
N PRO A 134 1.94 -1.49 18.14
CA PRO A 134 0.71 -1.82 18.88
C PRO A 134 -0.07 -2.98 18.24
N ILE A 135 -0.15 -3.01 16.90
CA ILE A 135 -0.85 -4.06 16.14
C ILE A 135 -0.24 -5.44 16.42
N ARG A 136 1.10 -5.49 16.47
CA ARG A 136 1.83 -6.72 16.81
C ARG A 136 1.56 -7.20 18.22
N SER A 137 1.60 -6.28 19.18
CA SER A 137 1.47 -6.60 20.61
C SER A 137 0.10 -7.21 20.93
N ASN A 138 -0.92 -6.85 20.15
CA ASN A 138 -2.28 -7.35 20.28
C ASN A 138 -2.56 -8.60 19.42
N LEU A 139 -1.56 -9.14 18.71
CA LEU A 139 -1.72 -10.27 17.77
C LEU A 139 -2.78 -10.04 16.67
N VAL A 140 -3.00 -8.78 16.30
CA VAL A 140 -3.97 -8.43 15.27
C VAL A 140 -3.33 -8.51 13.90
N ASN A 141 -3.99 -9.18 12.97
CA ASN A 141 -3.46 -9.43 11.63
C ASN A 141 -3.80 -8.33 10.61
N LYS A 142 -4.68 -7.37 10.94
CA LYS A 142 -5.16 -6.32 10.04
C LYS A 142 -5.29 -4.99 10.75
N TRP A 143 -4.93 -3.92 10.05
CA TRP A 143 -4.93 -2.58 10.62
C TRP A 143 -5.29 -1.52 9.56
N ILE A 144 -5.83 -0.41 10.05
CA ILE A 144 -6.19 0.78 9.26
C ILE A 144 -5.33 1.95 9.73
N MET A 145 -4.86 2.76 8.80
CA MET A 145 -4.14 3.99 9.12
C MET A 145 -5.11 5.09 9.53
N SER A 146 -4.70 5.89 10.51
CA SER A 146 -5.24 7.24 10.74
C SER A 146 -5.21 8.09 9.47
N GLU A 147 -4.21 7.88 8.61
CA GLU A 147 -4.00 8.63 7.39
C GLU A 147 -3.71 7.73 6.19
N MET A 148 -4.42 7.97 5.09
CA MET A 148 -4.14 7.30 3.82
C MET A 148 -2.88 7.88 3.17
N VAL A 149 -2.14 7.03 2.47
CA VAL A 149 -0.99 7.40 1.63
C VAL A 149 -1.41 7.26 0.19
N ALA A 150 -1.12 8.26 -0.63
CA ALA A 150 -1.45 8.23 -2.04
C ALA A 150 -0.20 8.49 -2.88
N TYR A 151 -0.11 7.76 -3.99
CA TYR A 151 0.92 7.88 -5.01
C TYR A 151 0.26 8.18 -6.34
N ASP A 152 0.74 9.23 -6.98
CA ASP A 152 0.28 9.72 -8.27
C ASP A 152 1.06 9.04 -9.41
N PRO A 153 0.58 9.13 -10.66
CA PRO A 153 1.26 8.52 -11.79
C PRO A 153 2.70 9.03 -11.93
N GLN A 154 3.62 8.12 -12.24
CA GLN A 154 5.07 8.38 -12.31
C GLN A 154 5.76 8.67 -10.97
N ASP A 155 5.06 8.56 -9.85
CA ASP A 155 5.71 8.60 -8.55
C ASP A 155 6.64 7.41 -8.37
N ILE A 156 7.79 7.69 -7.73
CA ILE A 156 8.67 6.64 -7.24
C ILE A 156 8.25 6.32 -5.82
N MET A 157 7.69 5.13 -5.65
CA MET A 157 7.22 4.60 -4.39
C MET A 157 8.38 3.98 -3.61
N ASN A 158 8.57 4.44 -2.38
CA ASN A 158 9.55 3.87 -1.46
C ASN A 158 8.87 3.61 -0.11
N ILE A 159 8.72 2.34 0.24
CA ILE A 159 8.11 1.85 1.46
C ILE A 159 9.15 1.07 2.24
N GLN A 160 9.64 1.68 3.31
CA GLN A 160 10.69 1.12 4.16
C GLN A 160 10.09 0.53 5.44
N PHE A 161 10.48 -0.69 5.76
CA PHE A 161 10.14 -1.35 7.01
C PHE A 161 11.29 -1.18 8.01
N MET A 162 10.99 -0.67 9.21
CA MET A 162 11.97 -0.49 10.27
C MET A 162 11.79 -1.60 11.32
N PRO A 163 12.73 -2.56 11.44
CA PRO A 163 12.62 -3.65 12.38
C PRO A 163 12.88 -3.19 13.81
N THR A 164 12.15 -3.75 14.76
CA THR A 164 12.39 -3.60 16.22
C THR A 164 13.24 -4.73 16.77
N ILE A 165 13.21 -5.89 16.15
CA ILE A 165 14.07 -7.04 16.42
C ILE A 165 14.52 -7.59 15.08
N THR A 166 15.80 -7.92 14.93
CA THR A 166 16.31 -8.58 13.73
C THR A 166 15.92 -10.06 13.79
N ASP A 167 14.85 -10.44 13.10
CA ASP A 167 14.50 -11.86 12.90
C ASP A 167 15.10 -12.33 11.57
N ALA A 168 15.70 -13.53 11.58
CA ALA A 168 16.32 -14.13 10.40
C ALA A 168 15.28 -14.70 9.41
N ALA A 169 14.02 -14.86 9.84
CA ALA A 169 12.97 -15.52 9.07
C ALA A 169 12.34 -14.66 7.94
N GLY A 170 12.70 -13.38 7.84
CA GLY A 170 12.02 -12.45 6.93
C GLY A 170 10.61 -12.10 7.38
N GLN A 171 9.93 -11.22 6.65
CA GLN A 171 8.58 -10.77 7.01
C GLN A 171 7.70 -10.53 5.79
N VAL A 172 6.51 -11.12 5.79
CA VAL A 172 5.47 -10.80 4.82
C VAL A 172 4.42 -9.86 5.44
N MET A 173 4.43 -8.61 4.98
CA MET A 173 3.37 -7.64 5.23
C MET A 173 2.69 -7.24 3.93
N GLY A 174 1.36 -7.19 3.95
CA GLY A 174 0.56 -6.72 2.83
C GLY A 174 -0.11 -5.39 3.12
N PHE A 175 -0.52 -4.71 2.05
CA PHE A 175 -1.17 -3.41 2.12
C PHE A 175 -2.64 -3.51 1.72
N LEU A 176 -3.48 -2.74 2.40
CA LEU A 176 -4.86 -2.50 2.04
C LEU A 176 -4.90 -1.19 1.26
N GLY A 177 -5.48 -1.23 0.06
CA GLY A 177 -5.53 -0.05 -0.79
C GLY A 177 -6.23 -0.29 -2.12
N TRP A 178 -6.33 0.79 -2.89
CA TRP A 178 -6.98 0.84 -4.19
C TRP A 178 -6.03 1.38 -5.24
N VAL A 179 -6.10 0.77 -6.43
CA VAL A 179 -5.47 1.29 -7.64
C VAL A 179 -6.58 1.74 -8.58
N ALA A 180 -6.41 2.93 -9.14
CA ALA A 180 -7.26 3.46 -10.20
C ALA A 180 -6.44 3.54 -11.51
N GLU A 181 -6.97 2.91 -12.56
CA GLU A 181 -6.34 2.85 -13.88
C GLU A 181 -7.40 2.95 -15.00
N PRO A 182 -7.06 3.39 -16.22
CA PRO A 182 -8.03 3.53 -17.30
C PRO A 182 -8.67 2.19 -17.69
N LYS A 183 -9.97 2.20 -17.98
CA LYS A 183 -10.66 1.08 -18.63
C LYS A 183 -10.13 0.91 -20.04
N GLY A 184 -9.64 -0.28 -20.36
CA GLY A 184 -9.39 -0.71 -21.74
C GLY A 184 -8.33 0.10 -22.48
N ARG A 185 -7.05 -0.13 -22.16
CA ARG A 185 -6.04 -0.26 -23.22
C ARG A 185 -5.38 -1.62 -23.08
N PRO A 186 -5.31 -2.43 -24.15
CA PRO A 186 -4.43 -3.60 -24.13
C PRO A 186 -3.02 -3.13 -23.84
N PHE A 187 -2.28 -3.93 -23.08
CA PHE A 187 -0.84 -3.83 -22.93
C PHE A 187 -0.21 -3.84 -24.33
N LEU A 188 0.03 -2.67 -24.91
CA LEU A 188 0.96 -2.53 -26.02
C LEU A 188 2.33 -2.52 -25.37
N GLY A 189 2.87 -3.72 -25.15
CA GLY A 189 4.31 -3.87 -24.95
C GLY A 189 5.06 -3.19 -26.11
N PRO A 190 6.36 -2.92 -25.95
CA PRO A 190 7.13 -2.33 -27.03
C PRO A 190 6.97 -3.20 -28.28
N SER A 191 6.40 -2.61 -29.33
CA SER A 191 6.43 -3.20 -30.66
C SER A 191 7.91 -3.21 -31.08
N LEU A 192 8.48 -4.41 -31.10
CA LEU A 192 9.78 -4.71 -31.71
C LEU A 192 9.80 -4.24 -33.18
#